data_AF-A0A4W6G1K7-F1
#
_entry.id   AF-A0A4W6G1K7-F1
#
_cell.length_a   1.000
_cell.length_b   1.000
_cell.length_c   1.000
_cell.angle_alpha   90.00
_cell.angle_beta   90.00
_cell.angle_gamma   90.00
#
_symmetry.space_group_name_H-M   'P 1'
#
loop_
_entity.id
_entity.type
_entity.pdbx_description
1 polymer ?
#
loop_
_entity_poly.entity_id
_entity_poly.type
_entity_poly.pdbx_seq_one_letter_code
_entity_poly.pdbx_strand_id
1 'polypeptide(L)'
;MSKRRLSTQEFALRYLMSTRWLPKSVFNFHKTAIEKASESKDGRWDLFLRFLLGLSLKSNQELLGRILHLEMDGEEDVARTIQFIKERIKEEPEAKLNLFHCLSELKEESVVREIQSFVSSGNLAAKKLSPVQWSALTFELMTSEATEEEFDLKKYIRSEEGVVKLLPVITSSTRALDNSLKDSGVKLLSDGLGSPHSKLKRLRLHKCNLEGDCCEVLAGALSTESTQLIELDLSANDFQKTGIKALCMGLCSHHCKLKTLRLNQCKLKDNCCEDLASVLRSGTSNLKNLDLSNNSLKDSGVYLLTAGLKSPHCRLETLRSVHPLYHRT
;
A
#
# COMPACT_ATOMS: atom_id res chain seq x y z
N MET A 1 -2.47 6.18 -49.41
CA MET A 1 -1.45 5.28 -48.82
C MET A 1 -1.39 5.52 -47.31
N SER A 2 -1.97 4.62 -46.52
CA SER A 2 -1.95 4.70 -45.05
C SER A 2 -0.57 4.29 -44.54
N LYS A 3 0.19 5.23 -43.97
CA LYS A 3 1.39 4.92 -43.18
C LYS A 3 0.92 4.18 -41.93
N ARG A 4 1.04 2.84 -41.91
CA ARG A 4 0.89 2.06 -40.66
C ARG A 4 1.83 2.68 -39.62
N ARG A 5 1.27 3.27 -38.56
CA ARG A 5 2.04 3.57 -37.36
C ARG A 5 2.56 2.23 -36.83
N LEU A 6 3.86 2.04 -36.90
CA LEU A 6 4.53 0.91 -36.26
C LEU A 6 4.20 0.97 -34.76
N SER A 7 3.92 -0.19 -34.17
CA SER A 7 3.79 -0.26 -32.71
C SER A 7 5.10 0.18 -32.05
N THR A 8 5.04 0.70 -30.82
CA THR A 8 6.24 1.11 -30.05
C THR A 8 7.28 -0.02 -29.99
N GLN A 9 6.82 -1.27 -29.97
CA GLN A 9 7.66 -2.48 -29.97
C GLN A 9 8.36 -2.72 -31.32
N GLU A 10 7.68 -2.53 -32.45
CA GLU A 10 8.29 -2.67 -33.78
C GLU A 10 9.31 -1.56 -34.06
N PHE A 11 9.05 -0.35 -33.59
CA PHE A 11 10.01 0.76 -33.69
C PHE A 11 11.26 0.47 -32.84
N ALA A 12 11.07 -0.03 -31.63
CA ALA A 12 12.15 -0.45 -30.73
C ALA A 12 13.06 -1.52 -31.36
N LEU A 13 12.46 -2.59 -31.88
CA LEU A 13 13.17 -3.67 -32.56
C LEU A 13 13.93 -3.19 -33.80
N ARG A 14 13.27 -2.42 -34.68
CA ARG A 14 13.92 -1.90 -35.89
C ARG A 14 15.07 -0.96 -35.57
N TYR A 15 14.94 -0.14 -34.53
CA TYR A 15 15.99 0.78 -34.12
C TYR A 15 17.21 0.03 -33.58
N LEU A 16 16.99 -0.92 -32.66
CA LEU A 16 18.05 -1.77 -32.11
C LEU A 16 18.77 -2.62 -33.18
N MET A 17 18.06 -3.00 -34.25
CA MET A 17 18.65 -3.70 -35.41
C MET A 17 19.31 -2.76 -36.44
N SER A 18 19.01 -1.46 -36.42
CA SER A 18 19.50 -0.46 -37.40
C SER A 18 20.82 0.19 -37.01
N THR A 19 21.23 0.09 -35.75
CA THR A 19 22.56 0.52 -35.33
C THR A 19 23.58 -0.40 -36.01
N ARG A 20 24.64 0.17 -36.59
CA ARG A 20 25.76 -0.53 -37.28
C ARG A 20 26.57 -1.51 -36.39
N TRP A 21 26.03 -1.84 -35.22
CA TRP A 21 26.58 -2.64 -34.16
C TRP A 21 25.52 -3.69 -33.80
N LEU A 22 25.29 -4.66 -34.68
CA LEU A 22 24.61 -5.88 -34.27
C LEU A 22 25.47 -6.48 -33.15
N PRO A 23 24.97 -6.54 -31.91
CA PRO A 23 25.75 -7.08 -30.82
C PRO A 23 26.07 -8.54 -31.14
N LYS A 24 27.33 -8.95 -31.03
CA LYS A 24 27.73 -10.32 -31.37
C LYS A 24 27.19 -11.36 -30.38
N SER A 25 26.74 -10.92 -29.20
CA SER A 25 26.29 -11.78 -28.11
C SER A 25 24.98 -11.29 -27.48
N VAL A 26 24.25 -12.21 -26.85
CA VAL A 26 22.98 -11.95 -26.15
C VAL A 26 23.20 -10.94 -25.02
N PHE A 27 24.31 -11.03 -24.30
CA PHE A 27 24.67 -10.08 -23.25
C PHE A 27 24.77 -8.64 -23.77
N ASN A 28 25.49 -8.43 -24.88
CA ASN A 28 25.68 -7.08 -25.43
C ASN A 28 24.34 -6.49 -25.90
N PHE A 29 23.45 -7.31 -26.45
CA PHE A 29 22.10 -6.88 -26.80
C PHE A 29 21.30 -6.41 -25.59
N HIS A 30 21.29 -7.22 -24.52
CA HIS A 30 20.62 -6.86 -23.27
C HIS A 30 21.20 -5.59 -22.66
N LYS A 31 22.53 -5.46 -22.63
CA LYS A 31 23.21 -4.29 -22.09
C LYS A 31 22.74 -3.02 -22.79
N THR A 32 22.74 -2.99 -24.12
CA THR A 32 22.26 -1.84 -24.89
C THR A 32 20.79 -1.54 -24.64
N ALA A 33 19.93 -2.57 -24.54
CA ALA A 33 18.51 -2.37 -24.24
C ALA A 33 18.29 -1.81 -22.83
N ILE A 34 19.04 -2.29 -21.83
CA ILE A 34 19.00 -1.83 -20.44
C ILE A 34 19.46 -0.37 -20.33
N GLU A 35 20.59 -0.03 -20.95
CA GLU A 35 21.12 1.34 -20.99
C GLU A 35 20.11 2.29 -21.64
N LYS A 36 19.47 1.85 -22.73
CA LYS A 36 18.48 2.69 -23.42
C LYS A 36 17.19 2.89 -22.65
N ALA A 37 16.70 1.83 -22.00
CA ALA A 37 15.55 1.95 -21.11
C ALA A 37 15.85 2.89 -19.94
N SER A 38 17.08 2.87 -19.41
CA SER A 38 17.51 3.76 -18.33
C SER A 38 17.59 5.24 -18.74
N GLU A 39 17.82 5.54 -20.02
CA GLU A 39 17.78 6.91 -20.55
C GLU A 39 16.35 7.45 -20.74
N SER A 40 15.34 6.57 -20.76
CA SER A 40 13.95 6.95 -21.06
C SER A 40 13.23 7.44 -19.80
N LYS A 41 12.99 8.75 -19.72
CA LYS A 41 12.32 9.38 -18.56
C LYS A 41 10.85 9.01 -18.36
N ASP A 42 10.23 8.32 -19.32
CA ASP A 42 8.80 8.05 -19.38
C ASP A 42 8.44 6.55 -19.34
N GLY A 43 9.40 5.67 -19.06
CA GLY A 43 9.17 4.23 -18.89
C GLY A 43 8.67 3.49 -20.13
N ARG A 44 8.67 4.12 -21.31
CA ARG A 44 8.14 3.52 -22.56
C ARG A 44 8.82 2.23 -22.97
N TRP A 45 10.04 2.00 -22.49
CA TRP A 45 10.84 0.82 -22.80
C TRP A 45 10.71 -0.29 -21.77
N ASP A 46 10.02 -0.06 -20.65
CA ASP A 46 10.03 -1.00 -19.52
C ASP A 46 9.36 -2.33 -19.87
N LEU A 47 8.18 -2.26 -20.50
CA LEU A 47 7.47 -3.46 -20.93
C LEU A 47 8.24 -4.20 -22.03
N PHE A 48 8.87 -3.45 -22.94
CA PHE A 48 9.72 -4.03 -23.98
C PHE A 48 10.94 -4.73 -23.38
N LEU A 49 11.60 -4.10 -22.42
CA LEU A 49 12.80 -4.64 -21.77
C LEU A 49 12.46 -5.92 -21.00
N ARG A 50 11.35 -5.93 -20.26
CA ARG A 50 10.84 -7.13 -19.57
C ARG A 50 10.57 -8.25 -20.55
N PHE A 51 9.82 -7.97 -21.61
CA PHE A 51 9.50 -8.95 -22.64
C PHE A 51 10.77 -9.52 -23.28
N LEU A 52 11.72 -8.65 -23.63
CA LEU A 52 12.99 -9.04 -24.21
C LEU A 52 13.76 -10.00 -23.28
N LEU A 53 13.89 -9.64 -22.00
CA LEU A 53 14.65 -10.46 -21.05
C LEU A 53 13.95 -11.79 -20.71
N GLY A 54 12.61 -11.80 -20.63
CA GLY A 54 11.84 -13.04 -20.48
C GLY A 54 11.96 -13.97 -21.70
N LEU A 55 12.10 -13.42 -22.90
CA LEU A 55 12.41 -14.19 -24.10
C LEU A 55 13.85 -14.75 -24.12
N SER A 56 14.75 -14.26 -23.27
CA SER A 56 16.14 -14.71 -23.23
C SER A 56 16.38 -15.89 -22.30
N LEU A 57 15.32 -16.47 -21.73
CA LEU A 57 15.37 -17.76 -21.03
C LEU A 57 15.77 -18.89 -22.00
N LYS A 58 16.47 -19.91 -21.48
CA LYS A 58 16.98 -21.07 -22.24
C LYS A 58 15.96 -21.69 -23.19
N SER A 59 14.69 -21.74 -22.79
CA SER A 59 13.58 -22.25 -23.60
C SER A 59 13.33 -21.48 -24.91
N ASN A 60 13.77 -20.23 -24.99
CA ASN A 60 13.48 -19.28 -26.07
C ASN A 60 14.76 -18.76 -26.77
N GLN A 61 15.96 -19.07 -26.26
CA GLN A 61 17.24 -18.58 -26.79
C GLN A 61 17.54 -19.05 -28.22
N GLU A 62 17.12 -20.26 -28.59
CA GLU A 62 17.27 -20.76 -29.96
C GLU A 62 16.47 -19.92 -30.96
N LEU A 63 15.26 -19.48 -30.57
CA LEU A 63 14.42 -18.60 -31.36
C LEU A 63 15.06 -17.21 -31.48
N LEU A 64 15.59 -16.69 -30.37
CA LEU A 64 16.24 -15.38 -30.31
C LEU A 64 17.52 -15.32 -31.15
N GLY A 65 18.37 -16.36 -31.05
CA GLY A 65 19.58 -16.50 -31.85
C GLY A 65 19.28 -16.58 -33.35
N ARG A 66 18.20 -17.26 -33.74
CA ARG A 66 17.73 -17.33 -35.14
C ARG A 66 17.19 -16.01 -35.68
N ILE A 67 16.43 -15.26 -34.87
CA ILE A 67 15.82 -13.99 -35.30
C ILE A 67 16.86 -12.86 -35.37
N LEU A 68 17.82 -12.84 -34.44
CA LEU A 68 18.77 -11.73 -34.28
C LEU A 68 20.19 -12.05 -34.75
N HIS A 69 20.45 -13.26 -35.26
CA HIS A 69 21.77 -13.72 -35.72
C HIS A 69 22.89 -13.58 -34.66
N LEU A 70 22.58 -13.87 -33.40
CA LEU A 70 23.52 -13.74 -32.27
C LEU A 70 24.38 -15.01 -32.11
N GLU A 71 25.66 -14.86 -31.76
CA GLU A 71 26.53 -16.00 -31.42
C GLU A 71 26.12 -16.59 -30.06
N MET A 72 25.99 -17.92 -30.00
CA MET A 72 25.38 -18.61 -28.86
C MET A 72 26.40 -19.05 -27.83
N ASP A 73 26.46 -18.31 -26.72
CA ASP A 73 26.90 -18.83 -25.41
C ASP A 73 25.89 -18.39 -24.33
N GLY A 74 24.63 -18.76 -24.55
CA GLY A 74 23.47 -18.09 -23.96
C GLY A 74 23.32 -18.25 -22.45
N GLU A 75 23.90 -19.28 -21.83
CA GLU A 75 23.84 -19.49 -20.39
C GLU A 75 24.81 -18.57 -19.65
N GLU A 76 26.02 -18.39 -20.20
CA GLU A 76 27.00 -17.45 -19.66
C GLU A 76 26.57 -16.00 -19.88
N ASP A 77 26.01 -15.68 -21.05
CA ASP A 77 25.52 -14.35 -21.37
C ASP A 77 24.36 -13.89 -20.46
N VAL A 78 23.41 -14.79 -20.17
CA VAL A 78 22.31 -14.47 -19.23
C VAL A 78 22.85 -14.25 -17.82
N ALA A 79 23.80 -15.06 -17.35
CA ALA A 79 24.44 -14.86 -16.06
C ALA A 79 25.16 -13.49 -15.98
N ARG A 80 25.88 -13.10 -17.05
CA ARG A 80 26.48 -11.76 -17.16
C ARG A 80 25.43 -10.66 -17.17
N THR A 81 24.30 -10.85 -17.85
CA THR A 81 23.18 -9.87 -17.85
C THR A 81 22.62 -9.70 -16.44
N ILE A 82 22.38 -10.80 -15.71
CA ILE A 82 21.93 -10.76 -14.31
C ILE A 82 22.91 -9.97 -13.45
N GLN A 83 24.21 -10.24 -13.58
CA GLN A 83 25.24 -9.55 -12.82
C GLN A 83 25.29 -8.04 -13.14
N PHE A 84 25.20 -7.68 -14.43
CA PHE A 84 25.16 -6.28 -14.87
C PHE A 84 23.93 -5.53 -14.33
N ILE A 85 22.75 -6.18 -14.35
CA ILE A 85 21.53 -5.61 -13.76
C ILE A 85 21.72 -5.40 -12.25
N LYS A 86 22.29 -6.39 -11.53
CA LYS A 86 22.59 -6.28 -10.10
C LYS A 86 23.52 -5.11 -9.77
N GLU A 87 24.51 -4.82 -10.62
CA GLU A 87 25.41 -3.67 -10.46
C GLU A 87 24.70 -2.33 -10.70
N ARG A 88 23.91 -2.22 -11.77
CA ARG A 88 23.14 -1.00 -12.09
C ARG A 88 22.12 -0.61 -11.02
N ILE A 89 21.52 -1.62 -10.39
CA ILE A 89 20.60 -1.46 -9.25
C ILE A 89 21.30 -0.86 -8.03
N LYS A 90 22.54 -1.28 -7.74
CA LYS A 90 23.29 -0.82 -6.55
C LYS A 90 23.59 0.68 -6.64
N GLU A 91 23.78 1.20 -7.84
CA GLU A 91 24.10 2.62 -8.05
C GLU A 91 22.89 3.53 -7.87
N GLU A 92 21.71 3.12 -8.33
CA GLU A 92 20.48 3.95 -8.26
C GLU A 92 19.25 3.05 -8.02
N PRO A 93 18.94 2.74 -6.75
CA PRO A 93 17.92 1.75 -6.43
C PRO A 93 16.48 2.26 -6.64
N GLU A 94 16.27 3.57 -6.51
CA GLU A 94 14.93 4.18 -6.50
C GLU A 94 14.42 4.51 -7.90
N ALA A 95 15.32 4.71 -8.87
CA ALA A 95 14.99 5.09 -10.25
C ALA A 95 14.85 3.90 -11.22
N LYS A 96 15.09 2.66 -10.77
CA LYS A 96 15.26 1.48 -11.63
C LYS A 96 14.32 0.32 -11.29
N LEU A 97 13.06 0.64 -10.99
CA LEU A 97 12.00 -0.34 -10.70
C LEU A 97 11.86 -1.37 -11.84
N ASN A 98 11.99 -0.92 -13.08
CA ASN A 98 11.93 -1.75 -14.29
C ASN A 98 13.01 -2.85 -14.32
N LEU A 99 14.24 -2.57 -13.87
CA LEU A 99 15.33 -3.54 -13.83
C LEU A 99 15.10 -4.64 -12.78
N PHE A 100 14.30 -4.39 -11.75
CA PHE A 100 13.87 -5.45 -10.83
C PHE A 100 12.91 -6.42 -11.50
N HIS A 101 11.92 -5.91 -12.23
CA HIS A 101 11.03 -6.78 -13.00
C HIS A 101 11.80 -7.62 -14.02
N CYS A 102 12.85 -7.05 -14.62
CA CYS A 102 13.75 -7.76 -15.52
C CYS A 102 14.47 -8.96 -14.86
N LEU A 103 14.93 -8.85 -13.61
CA LEU A 103 15.48 -9.99 -12.86
C LEU A 103 14.44 -11.09 -12.60
N SER A 104 13.19 -10.70 -12.38
CA SER A 104 12.08 -11.65 -12.22
C SER A 104 11.78 -12.42 -13.51
N GLU A 105 11.76 -11.74 -14.67
CA GLU A 105 11.56 -12.38 -15.98
C GLU A 105 12.70 -13.37 -16.30
N LEU A 106 13.92 -13.08 -15.81
CA LEU A 106 15.09 -13.96 -15.93
C LEU A 106 15.10 -15.13 -14.93
N LYS A 107 14.02 -15.31 -14.14
CA LYS A 107 13.86 -16.40 -13.15
C LYS A 107 15.05 -16.53 -12.19
N GLU A 108 15.55 -15.41 -11.68
CA GLU A 108 16.61 -15.44 -10.67
C GLU A 108 16.10 -16.11 -9.38
N GLU A 109 16.43 -17.39 -9.19
CA GLU A 109 15.83 -18.24 -8.15
C GLU A 109 16.23 -17.85 -6.72
N SER A 110 17.34 -17.12 -6.53
CA SER A 110 17.83 -16.78 -5.18
C SER A 110 16.95 -15.72 -4.53
N VAL A 111 16.54 -14.71 -5.30
CA VAL A 111 15.64 -13.64 -4.83
C VAL A 111 14.22 -14.17 -4.64
N VAL A 112 13.73 -14.99 -5.58
CA VAL A 112 12.38 -15.59 -5.50
C VAL A 112 12.22 -16.48 -4.28
N ARG A 113 13.17 -17.38 -3.99
CA ARG A 113 13.11 -18.24 -2.80
C ARG A 113 13.17 -17.43 -1.51
N GLU A 114 13.97 -16.37 -1.47
CA GLU A 114 14.06 -15.50 -0.29
C GLU A 114 12.75 -14.73 -0.04
N ILE A 115 12.10 -14.24 -1.10
CA ILE A 115 10.79 -13.57 -1.01
C ILE A 115 9.70 -14.55 -0.60
N GLN A 116 9.66 -15.75 -1.20
CA GLN A 116 8.72 -16.79 -0.80
C GLN A 116 8.89 -17.16 0.67
N SER A 117 10.13 -17.21 1.17
CA SER A 117 10.42 -17.35 2.59
C SER A 117 9.88 -16.17 3.40
N PHE A 118 10.01 -14.92 2.96
CA PHE A 118 9.45 -13.75 3.66
C PHE A 118 7.92 -13.75 3.71
N VAL A 119 7.28 -14.04 2.57
CA VAL A 119 5.82 -14.12 2.45
C VAL A 119 5.28 -15.23 3.36
N SER A 120 5.91 -16.41 3.33
CA SER A 120 5.50 -17.57 4.13
C SER A 120 5.77 -17.37 5.63
N SER A 121 6.89 -16.74 6.00
CA SER A 121 7.25 -16.55 7.41
C SER A 121 6.55 -15.36 8.06
N GLY A 122 6.15 -14.34 7.29
CA GLY A 122 5.52 -13.13 7.82
C GLY A 122 6.35 -12.47 8.91
N ASN A 123 7.68 -12.50 8.81
CA ASN A 123 8.59 -11.95 9.80
C ASN A 123 9.79 -11.27 9.14
N LEU A 124 9.65 -9.96 8.89
CA LEU A 124 10.73 -9.11 8.40
C LEU A 124 11.62 -8.52 9.51
N ALA A 125 11.39 -8.88 10.77
CA ALA A 125 11.88 -8.15 11.94
C ALA A 125 13.39 -8.06 12.13
N ALA A 126 14.13 -8.97 11.50
CA ALA A 126 15.56 -9.13 11.74
C ALA A 126 16.41 -8.78 10.51
N LYS A 127 15.80 -8.44 9.36
CA LYS A 127 16.52 -8.23 8.10
C LYS A 127 16.14 -6.90 7.46
N LYS A 128 17.14 -6.04 7.27
CA LYS A 128 17.01 -4.86 6.42
C LYS A 128 16.90 -5.32 4.97
N LEU A 129 15.72 -5.18 4.39
CA LEU A 129 15.49 -5.50 2.99
C LEU A 129 16.19 -4.47 2.10
N SER A 130 16.84 -4.96 1.05
CA SER A 130 17.30 -4.14 -0.06
C SER A 130 16.12 -3.60 -0.87
N PRO A 131 16.31 -2.52 -1.65
CA PRO A 131 15.29 -2.01 -2.56
C PRO A 131 14.74 -3.07 -3.53
N VAL A 132 15.58 -4.05 -3.92
CA VAL A 132 15.20 -5.23 -4.73
C VAL A 132 14.14 -6.05 -4.00
N GLN A 133 14.44 -6.43 -2.76
CA GLN A 133 13.61 -7.32 -1.96
C GLN A 133 12.29 -6.65 -1.59
N TRP A 134 12.29 -5.33 -1.34
CA TRP A 134 11.05 -4.57 -1.17
C TRP A 134 10.19 -4.58 -2.43
N SER A 135 10.75 -4.27 -3.59
CA SER A 135 9.99 -4.22 -4.85
C SER A 135 9.37 -5.57 -5.19
N ALA A 136 10.12 -6.64 -4.99
CA ALA A 136 9.68 -7.98 -5.32
C ALA A 136 8.72 -8.57 -4.27
N LEU A 137 8.89 -8.24 -2.98
CA LEU A 137 7.89 -8.53 -1.95
C LEU A 137 6.57 -7.78 -2.23
N THR A 138 6.63 -6.50 -2.56
CA THR A 138 5.45 -5.71 -2.91
C THR A 138 4.75 -6.32 -4.12
N PHE A 139 5.47 -6.70 -5.17
CA PHE A 139 4.89 -7.36 -6.34
C PHE A 139 4.17 -8.67 -5.96
N GLU A 140 4.84 -9.57 -5.24
CA GLU A 140 4.27 -10.85 -4.83
C GLU A 140 3.00 -10.66 -3.98
N LEU A 141 3.02 -9.71 -3.03
CA LEU A 141 1.86 -9.38 -2.20
C LEU A 141 0.76 -8.68 -3.00
N MET A 142 1.06 -7.92 -4.05
CA MET A 142 0.04 -7.29 -4.91
C MET A 142 -0.66 -8.30 -5.82
N THR A 143 0.00 -9.41 -6.16
CA THR A 143 -0.54 -10.47 -7.02
C THR A 143 -1.21 -11.61 -6.26
N SER A 144 -1.17 -11.57 -4.92
CA SER A 144 -1.77 -12.60 -4.06
C SER A 144 -3.25 -12.32 -3.81
N GLU A 145 -4.10 -13.32 -4.02
CA GLU A 145 -5.54 -13.22 -3.71
C GLU A 145 -5.79 -13.06 -2.21
N ALA A 146 -4.94 -13.65 -1.36
CA ALA A 146 -5.11 -13.60 0.09
C ALA A 146 -4.96 -12.18 0.65
N THR A 147 -4.01 -11.41 0.11
CA THR A 147 -3.74 -10.02 0.52
C THR A 147 -4.75 -9.05 -0.09
N GLU A 148 -5.37 -9.37 -1.23
CA GLU A 148 -6.47 -8.56 -1.78
C GLU A 148 -7.65 -8.47 -0.80
N GLU A 149 -7.93 -9.53 -0.05
CA GLU A 149 -9.02 -9.53 0.93
C GLU A 149 -8.61 -8.88 2.26
N GLU A 150 -7.50 -9.32 2.86
CA GLU A 150 -7.03 -8.83 4.14
C GLU A 150 -5.50 -8.79 4.22
N PHE A 151 -4.97 -7.63 4.61
CA PHE A 151 -3.56 -7.44 4.85
C PHE A 151 -3.27 -7.18 6.33
N ASP A 152 -2.51 -8.08 6.94
CA ASP A 152 -2.01 -7.94 8.31
C ASP A 152 -0.64 -7.24 8.28
N LEU A 153 -0.65 -5.95 8.59
CA LEU A 153 0.52 -5.09 8.54
C LEU A 153 1.59 -5.59 9.50
N LYS A 154 1.23 -6.15 10.67
CA LYS A 154 2.19 -6.57 11.70
C LYS A 154 3.14 -7.67 11.23
N LYS A 155 2.70 -8.50 10.27
CA LYS A 155 3.53 -9.55 9.67
C LYS A 155 4.72 -8.95 8.91
N TYR A 156 4.55 -7.80 8.28
CA TYR A 156 5.54 -7.26 7.35
C TYR A 156 6.13 -5.91 7.81
N ILE A 157 5.36 -5.10 8.52
CA ILE A 157 5.67 -3.72 8.86
C ILE A 157 6.09 -3.65 10.33
N ARG A 158 7.32 -3.18 10.56
CA ARG A 158 7.84 -2.83 11.90
C ARG A 158 8.53 -1.47 11.94
N SER A 159 8.48 -0.73 10.84
CA SER A 159 9.10 0.58 10.66
C SER A 159 8.26 1.44 9.73
N GLU A 160 8.48 2.75 9.79
CA GLU A 160 7.90 3.72 8.87
C GLU A 160 8.28 3.44 7.41
N GLU A 161 9.51 2.98 7.16
CA GLU A 161 9.95 2.54 5.83
C GLU A 161 9.04 1.44 5.28
N GLY A 162 8.68 0.45 6.09
CA GLY A 162 7.77 -0.62 5.70
C GLY A 162 6.38 -0.10 5.32
N VAL A 163 5.86 0.91 6.03
CA VAL A 163 4.58 1.56 5.68
C VAL A 163 4.65 2.17 4.28
N VAL A 164 5.71 2.92 4.00
CA VAL A 164 5.89 3.57 2.69
C VAL A 164 6.03 2.54 1.57
N LYS A 165 6.88 1.52 1.77
CA LYS A 165 7.17 0.51 0.74
C LYS A 165 5.97 -0.41 0.45
N LEU A 166 5.13 -0.67 1.45
CA LEU A 166 3.95 -1.53 1.33
C LEU A 166 2.62 -0.76 1.21
N LEU A 167 2.65 0.57 1.12
CA LEU A 167 1.46 1.40 0.93
C LEU A 167 0.59 0.95 -0.28
N PRO A 168 1.17 0.52 -1.43
CA PRO A 168 0.37 -0.02 -2.53
C PRO A 168 -0.39 -1.30 -2.16
N VAL A 169 0.22 -2.18 -1.36
CA VAL A 169 -0.42 -3.42 -0.89
C VAL A 169 -1.56 -3.07 0.06
N ILE A 170 -1.30 -2.20 1.04
CA ILE A 170 -2.30 -1.80 2.04
C ILE A 170 -3.52 -1.15 1.36
N THR A 171 -3.28 -0.25 0.40
CA THR A 171 -4.36 0.49 -0.28
C THR A 171 -5.10 -0.34 -1.33
N SER A 172 -4.49 -1.38 -1.89
CA SER A 172 -5.17 -2.33 -2.79
C SER A 172 -5.96 -3.42 -2.06
N SER A 173 -5.70 -3.63 -0.76
CA SER A 173 -6.43 -4.58 0.07
C SER A 173 -7.83 -4.07 0.42
N THR A 174 -8.78 -4.97 0.62
CA THR A 174 -10.14 -4.61 1.10
C THR A 174 -10.14 -4.29 2.59
N ARG A 175 -9.34 -5.02 3.36
CA ARG A 175 -9.19 -4.90 4.81
C ARG A 175 -7.72 -4.79 5.18
N ALA A 176 -7.40 -3.93 6.13
CA ALA A 176 -6.06 -3.78 6.67
C ALA A 176 -6.14 -3.77 8.19
N LEU A 177 -5.25 -4.52 8.84
CA LEU A 177 -5.18 -4.55 10.30
C LEU A 177 -3.75 -4.41 10.80
N ASP A 178 -3.62 -3.70 11.90
CA ASP A 178 -2.35 -3.46 12.58
C ASP A 178 -2.56 -3.28 14.10
N ASN A 179 -1.49 -3.52 14.86
CA ASN A 179 -1.42 -3.25 16.30
C ASN A 179 -0.04 -2.73 16.75
N SER A 180 0.70 -2.09 15.85
CA SER A 180 2.10 -1.68 16.05
C SER A 180 2.45 -0.28 15.54
N LEU A 181 1.62 0.30 14.67
CA LEU A 181 1.78 1.62 14.08
C LEU A 181 1.49 2.72 15.09
N LYS A 182 2.46 3.59 15.32
CA LYS A 182 2.26 4.84 16.06
C LYS A 182 1.67 5.93 15.15
N ASP A 183 1.35 7.09 15.71
CA ASP A 183 0.79 8.23 14.97
C ASP A 183 1.59 8.59 13.70
N SER A 184 2.93 8.52 13.74
CA SER A 184 3.79 8.78 12.58
C SER A 184 3.60 7.78 11.44
N GLY A 185 3.42 6.50 11.76
CA GLY A 185 3.08 5.47 10.78
C GLY A 185 1.68 5.67 10.19
N VAL A 186 0.71 6.10 11.01
CA VAL A 186 -0.64 6.44 10.52
C VAL A 186 -0.62 7.65 9.59
N LYS A 187 0.25 8.63 9.85
CA LYS A 187 0.47 9.77 8.96
C LYS A 187 1.00 9.36 7.59
N LEU A 188 1.89 8.37 7.52
CA LEU A 188 2.35 7.83 6.23
C LEU A 188 1.25 7.03 5.54
N LEU A 189 0.43 6.30 6.31
CA LEU A 189 -0.69 5.53 5.79
C LEU A 189 -1.79 6.45 5.21
N SER A 190 -2.05 7.61 5.82
CA SER A 190 -3.14 8.50 5.42
C SER A 190 -3.02 9.03 4.00
N ASP A 191 -1.79 9.16 3.48
CA ASP A 191 -1.54 9.56 2.09
C ASP A 191 -2.17 8.57 1.10
N GLY A 192 -2.18 7.27 1.46
CA GLY A 192 -2.82 6.23 0.67
C GLY A 192 -4.34 6.14 0.86
N LEU A 193 -4.85 6.45 2.05
CA LEU A 193 -6.28 6.35 2.36
C LEU A 193 -7.16 7.31 1.54
N GLY A 194 -6.62 8.48 1.21
CA GLY A 194 -7.27 9.48 0.37
C GLY A 194 -7.02 9.31 -1.13
N SER A 195 -6.31 8.27 -1.57
CA SER A 195 -6.00 8.05 -2.98
C SER A 195 -7.22 7.51 -3.76
N PRO A 196 -7.48 7.96 -5.00
CA PRO A 196 -8.55 7.42 -5.84
C PRO A 196 -8.35 5.95 -6.23
N HIS A 197 -7.14 5.42 -6.06
CA HIS A 197 -6.80 4.03 -6.34
C HIS A 197 -6.96 3.12 -5.10
N SER A 198 -7.32 3.68 -3.95
CA SER A 198 -7.51 2.89 -2.74
C SER A 198 -8.80 2.06 -2.82
N LYS A 199 -8.67 0.75 -2.62
CA LYS A 199 -9.76 -0.20 -2.44
C LYS A 199 -10.11 -0.43 -0.97
N LEU A 200 -9.36 0.17 -0.04
CA LEU A 200 -9.47 -0.12 1.39
C LEU A 200 -10.80 0.34 1.97
N LYS A 201 -11.58 -0.63 2.46
CA LYS A 201 -12.91 -0.41 3.07
C LYS A 201 -12.90 -0.49 4.59
N ARG A 202 -11.99 -1.28 5.17
CA ARG A 202 -11.90 -1.47 6.62
C ARG A 202 -10.47 -1.33 7.09
N LEU A 203 -10.25 -0.43 8.04
CA LEU A 203 -8.95 -0.22 8.67
C LEU A 203 -9.06 -0.44 10.17
N ARG A 204 -8.24 -1.35 10.70
CA ARG A 204 -8.18 -1.66 12.13
C ARG A 204 -6.81 -1.32 12.68
N LEU A 205 -6.75 -0.28 13.50
CA LEU A 205 -5.56 0.19 14.23
C LEU A 205 -5.76 -0.06 15.73
N HIS A 206 -6.09 -1.31 16.07
CA HIS A 206 -6.41 -1.69 17.45
C HIS A 206 -5.14 -1.83 18.27
N LYS A 207 -5.06 -1.15 19.43
CA LYS A 207 -3.91 -1.24 20.34
C LYS A 207 -2.59 -0.86 19.65
N CYS A 208 -2.62 0.23 18.91
CA CYS A 208 -1.51 0.79 18.14
C CYS A 208 -0.67 1.80 18.95
N ASN A 209 -1.05 2.09 20.21
CA ASN A 209 -0.48 3.17 21.03
C ASN A 209 -0.60 4.55 20.36
N LEU A 210 -1.74 4.82 19.72
CA LEU A 210 -2.03 6.15 19.15
C LEU A 210 -2.39 7.12 20.26
N GLU A 211 -1.83 8.33 20.19
CA GLU A 211 -2.06 9.41 21.17
C GLU A 211 -2.94 10.55 20.62
N GLY A 212 -3.34 10.46 19.35
CA GLY A 212 -4.37 11.32 18.71
C GLY A 212 -3.83 12.39 17.78
N ASP A 213 -2.51 12.51 17.65
CA ASP A 213 -1.87 13.32 16.60
C ASP A 213 -2.26 12.79 15.20
N CYS A 214 -2.57 11.49 15.09
CA CYS A 214 -3.10 10.90 13.87
C CYS A 214 -4.53 11.35 13.49
N CYS A 215 -5.29 11.97 14.41
CA CYS A 215 -6.69 12.30 14.16
C CYS A 215 -6.87 13.31 13.03
N GLU A 216 -5.95 14.27 12.89
CA GLU A 216 -6.02 15.30 11.84
C GLU A 216 -5.79 14.69 10.45
N VAL A 217 -4.78 13.84 10.32
CA VAL A 217 -4.46 13.18 9.04
C VAL A 217 -5.52 12.15 8.64
N LEU A 218 -6.11 11.43 9.61
CA LEU A 218 -7.25 10.56 9.36
C LEU A 218 -8.50 11.36 8.96
N ALA A 219 -8.76 12.51 9.59
CA ALA A 219 -9.86 13.39 9.22
C ALA A 219 -9.71 13.93 7.79
N GLY A 220 -8.49 14.32 7.40
CA GLY A 220 -8.16 14.71 6.03
C GLY A 220 -8.48 13.60 5.04
N ALA A 221 -8.01 12.38 5.29
CA ALA A 221 -8.29 11.22 4.44
C ALA A 221 -9.79 10.91 4.31
N LEU A 222 -10.52 10.91 5.44
CA LEU A 222 -11.98 10.70 5.47
C LEU A 222 -12.77 11.77 4.73
N SER A 223 -12.19 12.95 4.54
CA SER A 223 -12.83 14.09 3.88
C SER A 223 -12.61 14.12 2.36
N THR A 224 -11.86 13.17 1.81
CA THR A 224 -11.60 13.06 0.37
C THR A 224 -12.72 12.29 -0.35
N GLU A 225 -13.11 12.72 -1.55
CA GLU A 225 -14.13 12.04 -2.36
C GLU A 225 -13.73 10.59 -2.74
N SER A 226 -12.43 10.40 -2.92
CA SER A 226 -11.78 9.16 -3.29
C SER A 226 -11.80 8.09 -2.20
N THR A 227 -11.93 8.46 -0.92
CA THR A 227 -11.90 7.47 0.17
C THR A 227 -12.98 6.40 -0.02
N GLN A 228 -12.63 5.14 0.26
CA GLN A 228 -13.57 4.02 0.24
C GLN A 228 -13.84 3.46 1.65
N LEU A 229 -13.33 4.14 2.68
CA LEU A 229 -13.35 3.63 4.04
C LEU A 229 -14.77 3.67 4.63
N ILE A 230 -15.25 2.49 5.04
CA ILE A 230 -16.59 2.27 5.60
C ILE A 230 -16.48 1.93 7.10
N GLU A 231 -15.36 1.35 7.53
CA GLU A 231 -15.13 0.95 8.92
C GLU A 231 -13.74 1.36 9.38
N LEU A 232 -13.68 2.01 10.54
CA LEU A 232 -12.45 2.42 11.20
C LEU A 232 -12.51 1.97 12.66
N ASP A 233 -11.56 1.13 13.05
CA ASP A 233 -11.41 0.65 14.42
C ASP A 233 -10.12 1.24 15.01
N LEU A 234 -10.27 2.19 15.94
CA LEU A 234 -9.19 2.82 16.70
C LEU A 234 -9.19 2.39 18.16
N SER A 235 -9.81 1.26 18.47
CA SER A 235 -10.03 0.83 19.85
C SER A 235 -8.73 0.50 20.58
N ALA A 236 -8.74 0.64 21.91
CA ALA A 236 -7.58 0.40 22.77
C ALA A 236 -6.36 1.30 22.48
N ASN A 237 -6.59 2.55 22.07
CA ASN A 237 -5.58 3.60 21.97
C ASN A 237 -5.76 4.64 23.09
N ASP A 238 -4.94 5.69 23.15
CA ASP A 238 -5.01 6.70 24.22
C ASP A 238 -5.30 8.10 23.64
N PHE A 239 -6.58 8.43 23.46
CA PHE A 239 -6.99 9.75 22.98
C PHE A 239 -7.31 10.71 24.12
N GLN A 240 -6.84 10.45 25.36
CA GLN A 240 -7.22 11.24 26.52
C GLN A 240 -6.71 12.68 26.45
N LYS A 241 -5.48 12.88 25.95
CA LYS A 241 -4.78 14.18 25.98
C LYS A 241 -5.24 15.12 24.86
N THR A 242 -5.28 14.59 23.63
CA THR A 242 -5.57 15.32 22.40
C THR A 242 -7.07 15.34 22.08
N GLY A 243 -7.81 14.31 22.53
CA GLY A 243 -9.20 14.10 22.16
C GLY A 243 -9.35 13.63 20.72
N ILE A 244 -10.58 13.71 20.21
CA ILE A 244 -10.97 13.20 18.88
C ILE A 244 -11.65 14.28 18.02
N LYS A 245 -11.52 15.55 18.40
CA LYS A 245 -12.22 16.67 17.73
C LYS A 245 -11.89 16.74 16.24
N ALA A 246 -10.61 16.60 15.88
CA ALA A 246 -10.18 16.59 14.47
C ALA A 246 -10.85 15.45 13.69
N LEU A 247 -10.87 14.24 14.25
CA LEU A 247 -11.55 13.11 13.65
C LEU A 247 -13.05 13.38 13.46
N CYS A 248 -13.72 13.97 14.46
CA CYS A 248 -15.11 14.38 14.37
C CYS A 248 -15.38 15.39 13.25
N MET A 249 -14.48 16.35 13.01
CA MET A 249 -14.60 17.26 11.86
C MET A 249 -14.59 16.50 10.52
N GLY A 250 -13.71 15.50 10.37
CA GLY A 250 -13.67 14.66 9.17
C GLY A 250 -14.94 13.83 8.97
N LEU A 251 -15.55 13.33 10.06
CA LEU A 251 -16.82 12.59 10.03
C LEU A 251 -18.03 13.46 9.60
N CYS A 252 -17.90 14.78 9.70
CA CYS A 252 -18.89 15.75 9.23
C CYS A 252 -18.70 16.14 7.75
N SER A 253 -17.69 15.63 7.05
CA SER A 253 -17.52 15.89 5.62
C SER A 253 -18.61 15.19 4.80
N HIS A 254 -19.11 15.87 3.75
CA HIS A 254 -20.03 15.28 2.77
C HIS A 254 -19.42 14.09 2.00
N HIS A 255 -18.08 14.02 1.94
CA HIS A 255 -17.36 12.93 1.30
C HIS A 255 -17.14 11.72 2.22
N CYS A 256 -17.37 11.86 3.52
CA CYS A 256 -17.10 10.79 4.47
C CYS A 256 -18.07 9.62 4.28
N LYS A 257 -17.55 8.43 3.92
CA LYS A 257 -18.35 7.21 3.69
C LYS A 257 -18.42 6.29 4.92
N LEU A 258 -17.82 6.71 6.04
CA LEU A 258 -17.67 5.88 7.23
C LEU A 258 -19.03 5.57 7.87
N LYS A 259 -19.30 4.27 8.07
CA LYS A 259 -20.54 3.76 8.71
C LYS A 259 -20.28 3.18 10.09
N THR A 260 -19.07 2.70 10.35
CA THR A 260 -18.70 2.10 11.63
C THR A 260 -17.44 2.76 12.16
N LEU A 261 -17.53 3.28 13.39
CA LEU A 261 -16.40 3.80 14.13
C LEU A 261 -16.32 3.09 15.49
N ARG A 262 -15.17 2.49 15.79
CA ARG A 262 -14.89 1.94 17.12
C ARG A 262 -13.82 2.74 17.83
N LEU A 263 -14.18 3.21 19.01
CA LEU A 263 -13.36 3.99 19.93
C LEU A 263 -13.46 3.39 21.35
N ASN A 264 -13.71 2.09 21.47
CA ASN A 264 -13.79 1.44 22.78
C ASN A 264 -12.40 1.34 23.42
N GLN A 265 -12.33 1.45 24.75
CA GLN A 265 -11.07 1.45 25.49
C GLN A 265 -10.09 2.56 25.06
N CYS A 266 -10.59 3.73 24.64
CA CYS A 266 -9.77 4.84 24.15
C CYS A 266 -9.41 5.90 25.20
N LYS A 267 -9.70 5.64 26.48
CA LYS A 267 -9.57 6.57 27.63
C LYS A 267 -10.29 7.91 27.44
N LEU A 268 -11.33 7.92 26.61
CA LEU A 268 -12.15 9.10 26.37
C LEU A 268 -12.90 9.52 27.65
N LYS A 269 -13.11 10.83 27.77
CA LYS A 269 -13.86 11.49 28.86
C LYS A 269 -14.97 12.34 28.26
N ASP A 270 -15.85 12.87 29.10
CA ASP A 270 -17.04 13.63 28.69
C ASP A 270 -16.78 14.80 27.73
N ASN A 271 -15.57 15.37 27.71
CA ASN A 271 -15.21 16.46 26.81
C ASN A 271 -15.33 16.07 25.33
N CYS A 272 -15.16 14.79 24.96
CA CYS A 272 -15.34 14.35 23.58
C CYS A 272 -16.81 14.15 23.19
N CYS A 273 -17.72 14.07 24.16
CA CYS A 273 -19.12 13.78 23.90
C CYS A 273 -19.83 14.91 23.15
N GLU A 274 -19.43 16.17 23.34
CA GLU A 274 -19.98 17.28 22.56
C GLU A 274 -19.53 17.21 21.09
N ASP A 275 -18.25 16.89 20.84
CA ASP A 275 -17.73 16.70 19.48
C ASP A 275 -18.47 15.55 18.78
N LEU A 276 -18.65 14.41 19.46
CA LEU A 276 -19.41 13.28 18.93
C LEU A 276 -20.90 13.62 18.73
N ALA A 277 -21.52 14.34 19.66
CA ALA A 277 -22.89 14.80 19.53
C ALA A 277 -23.04 15.69 18.28
N SER A 278 -22.05 16.53 17.97
CA SER A 278 -22.05 17.35 16.75
C SER A 278 -22.07 16.50 15.47
N VAL A 279 -21.32 15.40 15.44
CA VAL A 279 -21.34 14.43 14.32
C VAL A 279 -22.72 13.81 14.17
N LEU A 280 -23.35 13.40 15.28
CA LEU A 280 -24.68 12.80 15.28
C LEU A 280 -25.80 13.78 14.88
N ARG A 281 -25.63 15.07 15.18
CA ARG A 281 -26.55 16.13 14.72
C ARG A 281 -26.35 16.46 13.25
N SER A 282 -25.18 16.16 12.68
CA SER A 282 -24.86 16.53 11.32
C SER A 282 -25.68 15.74 10.30
N GLY A 283 -26.33 16.43 9.37
CA GLY A 283 -27.01 15.81 8.23
C GLY A 283 -26.08 15.15 7.20
N THR A 284 -24.76 15.37 7.34
CA THR A 284 -23.74 14.87 6.43
C THR A 284 -23.13 13.53 6.85
N SER A 285 -23.22 13.20 8.15
CA SER A 285 -22.60 11.99 8.67
C SER A 285 -23.31 10.73 8.15
N ASN A 286 -22.53 9.72 7.79
CA ASN A 286 -23.02 8.40 7.37
C ASN A 286 -22.89 7.34 8.48
N LEU A 287 -22.55 7.76 9.70
CA LEU A 287 -22.26 6.87 10.81
C LEU A 287 -23.52 6.13 11.29
N LYS A 288 -23.46 4.79 11.30
CA LYS A 288 -24.53 3.88 11.74
C LYS A 288 -24.18 3.17 13.04
N ASN A 289 -22.91 2.84 13.24
CA ASN A 289 -22.43 2.11 14.41
C ASN A 289 -21.31 2.88 15.09
N LEU A 290 -21.50 3.17 16.37
CA LEU A 290 -20.50 3.83 17.21
C LEU A 290 -20.26 3.01 18.47
N ASP A 291 -19.01 2.60 18.69
CA ASP A 291 -18.60 1.91 19.92
C ASP A 291 -17.72 2.81 20.79
N LEU A 292 -18.25 3.22 21.93
CA LEU A 292 -17.61 3.99 23.00
C LEU A 292 -17.47 3.18 24.29
N SER A 293 -17.74 1.87 24.27
CA SER A 293 -17.69 1.03 25.47
C SER A 293 -16.32 1.07 26.15
N ASN A 294 -16.29 0.81 27.46
CA ASN A 294 -15.05 0.79 28.24
C ASN A 294 -14.22 2.10 28.15
N ASN A 295 -14.88 3.26 28.03
CA ASN A 295 -14.27 4.57 28.24
C ASN A 295 -14.68 5.14 29.61
N SER A 296 -14.11 6.28 29.97
CA SER A 296 -14.36 6.96 31.25
C SER A 296 -15.48 8.01 31.14
N LEU A 297 -16.54 7.69 30.41
CA LEU A 297 -17.69 8.57 30.20
C LEU A 297 -18.62 8.52 31.42
N LYS A 298 -18.96 9.67 32.00
CA LYS A 298 -19.95 9.77 33.08
C LYS A 298 -21.34 10.04 32.50
N ASP A 299 -22.35 10.04 33.36
CA ASP A 299 -23.74 10.37 32.99
C ASP A 299 -23.85 11.74 32.31
N SER A 300 -23.00 12.71 32.68
CA SER A 300 -22.89 14.01 32.00
C SER A 300 -22.47 13.88 30.54
N GLY A 301 -21.46 13.07 30.24
CA GLY A 301 -21.03 12.79 28.88
C GLY A 301 -22.11 12.05 28.07
N VAL A 302 -22.79 11.08 28.69
CA VAL A 302 -23.91 10.36 28.04
C VAL A 302 -25.06 11.32 27.75
N TYR A 303 -25.37 12.24 28.67
CA TYR A 303 -26.39 13.27 28.48
C TYR A 303 -26.11 14.16 27.27
N LEU A 304 -24.86 14.58 27.06
CA LEU A 304 -24.47 15.35 25.86
C LEU A 304 -24.71 14.56 24.56
N LEU A 305 -24.39 13.25 24.55
CA LEU A 305 -24.66 12.39 23.39
C LEU A 305 -26.17 12.31 23.09
N THR A 306 -27.04 12.34 24.11
CA THR A 306 -28.50 12.30 23.88
C THR A 306 -29.02 13.47 23.05
N ALA A 307 -28.40 14.65 23.15
CA ALA A 307 -28.76 15.80 22.31
C ALA A 307 -28.47 15.52 20.82
N GLY A 308 -27.39 14.78 20.54
CA GLY A 308 -27.07 14.31 19.19
C GLY A 308 -28.04 13.26 18.67
N LEU A 309 -28.35 12.26 19.51
CA LEU A 309 -29.25 11.16 19.17
C LEU A 309 -30.70 11.61 18.91
N LYS A 310 -31.16 12.68 19.57
CA LYS A 310 -32.50 13.25 19.37
C LYS A 310 -32.63 14.06 18.08
N SER A 311 -31.53 14.34 17.38
CA SER A 311 -31.59 15.08 16.12
C SER A 311 -32.34 14.29 15.05
N PRO A 312 -33.22 14.93 14.26
CA PRO A 312 -33.85 14.28 13.11
C PRO A 312 -32.85 13.87 12.03
N HIS A 313 -31.62 14.39 12.09
CA HIS A 313 -30.54 14.06 11.17
C HIS A 313 -29.70 12.87 11.62
N CYS A 314 -29.88 12.38 12.85
CA CYS A 314 -29.11 11.27 13.38
C CYS A 314 -29.44 9.97 12.61
N ARG A 315 -28.41 9.33 12.03
CA ARG A 315 -28.52 8.06 11.29
C ARG A 315 -27.98 6.86 12.07
N LEU A 316 -27.64 7.06 13.35
CA LEU A 316 -27.03 6.04 14.18
C LEU A 316 -28.04 4.94 14.50
N GLU A 317 -27.70 3.70 14.18
CA GLU A 317 -28.52 2.51 14.43
C GLU A 317 -28.09 1.82 15.73
N THR A 318 -26.78 1.82 16.03
CA THR A 318 -26.21 1.20 17.24
C THR A 318 -25.22 2.13 17.93
N LEU A 319 -25.46 2.38 19.22
CA LEU A 319 -24.48 2.97 20.14
C LEU A 319 -24.14 1.96 21.23
N ARG A 320 -22.85 1.66 21.40
CA ARG A 320 -22.35 0.91 22.57
C ARG A 320 -21.63 1.88 23.49
N SER A 321 -22.10 2.05 24.72
CA SER A 321 -21.49 2.97 25.70
C SER A 321 -21.32 2.34 27.09
N VAL A 322 -21.54 1.02 27.20
CA VAL A 322 -21.63 0.33 28.50
C VAL A 322 -20.31 0.41 29.27
N HIS A 323 -20.42 0.82 30.54
CA HIS A 323 -19.38 0.66 31.56
C HIS A 323 -19.29 -0.82 31.98
N PRO A 324 -18.11 -1.34 32.34
CA PRO A 324 -18.06 -2.47 33.26
C PRO A 324 -18.83 -2.04 34.51
N LEU A 325 -19.89 -2.77 34.84
CA LEU A 325 -20.72 -2.53 36.01
C LEU A 325 -19.81 -2.33 37.23
N TYR A 326 -19.75 -1.11 37.77
CA TYR A 326 -19.37 -0.94 39.16
C TYR A 326 -20.43 -1.71 39.95
N HIS A 327 -20.05 -2.89 40.46
CA HIS A 327 -20.72 -3.49 41.57
C HIS A 327 -20.88 -2.40 42.64
N ARG A 328 -22.12 -1.99 42.86
CA ARG A 328 -22.48 -1.28 44.09
C ARG A 328 -22.20 -2.26 45.23
N THR A 329 -21.09 -2.07 45.93
CA THR A 329 -20.90 -2.58 47.29
C THR A 329 -21.47 -1.59 48.27
#